data_AF-A0A835YPU1-F1
#
_entry.id   AF-A0A835YPU1-F1
#
_cell.length_a   1.000
_cell.length_b   1.000
_cell.length_c   1.000
_cell.angle_alpha   90.00
_cell.angle_beta   90.00
_cell.angle_gamma   90.00
#
_symmetry.space_group_name_H-M   'P 1'
#
loop_
_entity.id
_entity.type
_entity.pdbx_description
1 polymer ?
#
loop_
_entity_poly.entity_id
_entity_poly.type
_entity_poly.pdbx_seq_one_letter_code
_entity_poly.pdbx_strand_id
1 'polypeptide(L)'
;MEPPAAKLPVLRFQSCDLESLTLEWAGEPGVEYKLEFRDVNRKGWDSAFSLRIPPSQTGHETVKVTDLLPSMTYIFRLWIMGAGGKLEGPGPDTAFDTEVVSCTPTSRSVCCGVCVVS
;
A
#
# COMPACT_ATOMS: atom_id res chain seq x y z
N MET A 1 -1.02 33.59 -3.71
CA MET A 1 -0.18 32.39 -3.48
C MET A 1 -1.01 31.22 -3.94
N GLU A 2 -0.70 30.65 -5.10
CA GLU A 2 -1.24 29.33 -5.45
C GLU A 2 -0.62 28.31 -4.49
N PRO A 3 -1.43 27.39 -3.91
CA PRO A 3 -0.87 26.27 -3.18
C PRO A 3 0.09 25.51 -4.12
N PRO A 4 1.26 25.06 -3.64
CA PRO A 4 2.09 24.19 -4.45
C PRO A 4 1.25 23.00 -4.90
N ALA A 5 1.29 22.69 -6.20
CA ALA A 5 0.58 21.54 -6.75
C ALA A 5 0.95 20.31 -5.92
N ALA A 6 -0.04 19.72 -5.25
CA ALA A 6 0.17 18.60 -4.35
C ALA A 6 0.85 17.48 -5.12
N LYS A 7 2.08 17.13 -4.74
CA LYS A 7 2.82 16.05 -5.38
C LYS A 7 2.08 14.76 -5.06
N LEU A 8 1.68 14.02 -6.10
CA LEU A 8 0.95 12.77 -5.91
C LEU A 8 1.82 11.79 -5.09
N PRO A 9 1.25 11.21 -4.01
CA PRO A 9 1.98 10.29 -3.15
C PRO A 9 2.35 9.00 -3.89
N VAL A 10 3.53 8.47 -3.58
CA VAL A 10 4.02 7.19 -4.08
C VAL A 10 3.87 6.16 -2.96
N LEU A 11 3.12 5.10 -3.22
CA LEU A 11 2.94 4.00 -2.29
C LEU A 11 4.24 3.22 -2.10
N ARG A 12 4.51 2.85 -0.87
CA ARG A 12 5.63 1.99 -0.48
C ARG A 12 5.12 0.83 0.33
N PHE A 13 5.79 -0.30 0.16
CA PHE A 13 5.54 -1.49 0.97
C PHE A 13 6.11 -1.28 2.37
N GLN A 14 5.31 -1.57 3.40
CA GLN A 14 5.78 -1.58 4.79
C GLN A 14 5.84 -3.01 5.34
N SER A 15 4.73 -3.76 5.26
CA SER A 15 4.66 -5.15 5.76
C SER A 15 3.57 -5.96 5.05
N CYS A 16 3.63 -7.28 5.17
CA CYS A 16 2.64 -8.22 4.65
C CYS A 16 2.33 -9.29 5.71
N ASP A 17 1.07 -9.66 5.83
CA ASP A 17 0.57 -10.86 6.50
C ASP A 17 -0.14 -11.75 5.47
N LEU A 18 -0.63 -12.94 5.87
CA LEU A 18 -1.23 -13.92 4.95
C LEU A 18 -2.34 -13.35 4.05
N GLU A 19 -3.21 -12.51 4.60
CA GLU A 19 -4.39 -11.95 3.91
C GLU A 19 -4.44 -10.42 4.02
N SER A 20 -3.32 -9.79 4.35
CA SER A 20 -3.29 -8.33 4.50
C SER A 20 -1.95 -7.71 4.16
N LEU A 21 -1.97 -6.49 3.65
CA LEU A 21 -0.79 -5.75 3.26
C LEU A 21 -0.83 -4.35 3.85
N THR A 22 0.28 -3.93 4.47
CA THR A 22 0.43 -2.58 5.02
C THR A 22 1.25 -1.73 4.06
N LEU A 23 0.66 -0.63 3.61
CA LEU A 23 1.27 0.35 2.72
C LEU A 23 1.54 1.64 3.47
N GLU A 24 2.60 2.33 3.07
CA GLU A 24 2.95 3.64 3.59
C GLU A 24 3.28 4.64 2.47
N TRP A 25 3.07 5.93 2.74
CA TRP A 25 3.44 7.00 1.82
C TRP A 25 3.71 8.30 2.56
N ALA A 26 4.47 9.20 1.91
CA ALA A 26 4.59 10.58 2.35
C ALA A 26 3.28 11.30 2.01
N GLY A 27 2.52 11.66 3.04
CA GLY A 27 1.26 12.39 2.94
C GLY A 27 1.40 13.85 3.35
N GLU A 28 0.29 14.58 3.29
CA GLU A 28 0.20 15.94 3.81
C GLU A 28 -0.80 15.98 4.98
N PRO A 29 -0.48 16.72 6.05
CA PRO A 29 -1.36 16.79 7.20
C PRO A 29 -2.69 17.46 6.83
N GLY A 30 -3.80 16.86 7.26
CA GLY A 30 -5.15 17.35 6.98
C GLY A 30 -5.72 16.94 5.62
N VAL A 31 -4.98 16.14 4.83
CA VAL A 31 -5.43 15.64 3.53
C VAL A 31 -6.03 14.25 3.67
N GLU A 32 -7.21 14.06 3.09
CA GLU A 32 -7.87 12.76 3.01
C GLU A 32 -7.43 12.03 1.74
N TYR A 33 -7.35 10.70 1.78
CA TYR A 33 -6.93 9.89 0.64
C TYR A 33 -7.95 8.81 0.30
N LYS A 34 -7.97 8.39 -0.96
CA LYS A 34 -8.70 7.21 -1.42
C LYS A 34 -7.72 6.24 -2.08
N LEU A 35 -7.53 5.08 -1.47
CA LEU A 35 -6.77 3.99 -2.06
C LEU A 35 -7.70 3.13 -2.91
N GLU A 36 -7.29 2.82 -4.13
CA GLU A 36 -7.98 1.84 -4.95
C GLU A 36 -7.03 0.71 -5.30
N PHE A 37 -7.54 -0.52 -5.34
CA PHE A 37 -6.74 -1.68 -5.67
C PHE A 37 -7.52 -2.75 -6.41
N ARG A 38 -6.82 -3.49 -7.26
CA ARG A 38 -7.35 -4.61 -8.03
C ARG A 38 -6.32 -5.71 -8.16
N ASP A 39 -6.79 -6.93 -8.35
CA ASP A 39 -5.95 -8.03 -8.79
C ASP A 39 -5.34 -7.72 -10.17
N VAL A 40 -4.06 -8.05 -10.38
CA VAL A 40 -3.34 -7.82 -11.64
C VAL A 40 -4.04 -8.44 -12.85
N ASN A 41 -4.72 -9.58 -12.65
CA ASN A 41 -5.42 -10.33 -13.67
C ASN A 41 -6.75 -9.67 -14.09
N ARG A 42 -7.31 -8.79 -13.24
CA ARG A 42 -8.53 -8.04 -13.58
C ARG A 42 -8.18 -6.85 -14.45
N LYS A 43 -8.79 -6.73 -15.64
CA LYS A 43 -8.63 -5.55 -16.50
C LYS A 43 -9.56 -4.43 -16.06
N GLY A 44 -9.06 -3.19 -16.08
CA GLY A 44 -9.84 -2.00 -15.73
C GLY A 44 -10.02 -1.80 -14.23
N TRP A 45 -10.63 -0.68 -13.85
CA TRP A 45 -10.82 -0.25 -12.46
C TRP A 45 -12.30 -0.28 -12.02
N ASP A 46 -13.21 -0.70 -12.89
CA ASP A 46 -14.66 -0.72 -12.65
C ASP A 46 -15.06 -1.66 -11.50
N SER A 47 -14.25 -2.66 -11.22
CA SER A 47 -14.42 -3.62 -10.11
C SER A 47 -13.25 -3.57 -9.12
N ALA A 48 -12.56 -2.43 -9.05
CA ALA A 48 -11.54 -2.20 -8.06
C ALA A 48 -12.18 -2.02 -6.68
N PHE A 49 -11.48 -2.50 -5.66
CA PHE A 49 -11.81 -2.18 -4.28
C PHE A 49 -11.34 -0.76 -3.99
N SER A 50 -12.04 -0.08 -3.09
CA SER A 50 -11.67 1.26 -2.67
C SER A 50 -11.74 1.40 -1.16
N LEU A 51 -10.75 2.06 -0.59
CA LEU A 51 -10.63 2.34 0.83
C LEU A 51 -10.45 3.85 1.03
N ARG A 52 -11.25 4.43 1.90
CA ARG A 52 -11.16 5.84 2.28
C ARG A 52 -10.29 5.96 3.52
N ILE A 53 -9.33 6.87 3.46
CA ILE A 53 -8.29 7.04 4.48
C ILE A 53 -8.47 8.44 5.06
N PRO A 54 -8.89 8.56 6.33
CA PRO A 54 -9.16 9.85 6.95
C PRO A 54 -7.86 10.68 7.06
N PRO A 55 -7.98 12.01 7.15
CA PRO A 55 -6.82 12.88 7.27
C PRO A 55 -6.06 12.65 8.58
N SER A 56 -4.73 12.55 8.51
CA SER A 56 -3.85 12.53 9.67
C SER A 56 -3.08 13.85 9.83
N GLN A 57 -2.31 13.98 10.92
CA GLN A 57 -1.46 15.16 11.18
C GLN A 57 0.04 14.89 11.04
N THR A 58 0.44 13.67 10.67
CA THR A 58 1.84 13.22 10.77
C THR A 58 2.67 13.53 9.52
N GLY A 59 2.02 13.81 8.39
CA GLY A 59 2.69 13.91 7.08
C GLY A 59 3.28 12.58 6.59
N HIS A 60 2.99 11.48 7.30
CA HIS A 60 3.38 10.12 6.93
C HIS A 60 2.22 9.20 7.25
N GLU A 61 1.64 8.63 6.20
CA GLU A 61 0.42 7.86 6.29
C GLU A 61 0.72 6.37 6.14
N THR A 62 -0.06 5.56 6.83
CA THR A 62 -0.01 4.10 6.76
C THR A 62 -1.41 3.54 6.66
N VAL A 63 -1.62 2.52 5.84
CA VAL A 63 -2.90 1.84 5.72
C VAL A 63 -2.72 0.34 5.63
N LYS A 64 -3.53 -0.39 6.41
CA LYS A 64 -3.63 -1.85 6.34
C LYS A 64 -4.80 -2.22 5.44
N VAL A 65 -4.50 -2.94 4.37
CA VAL A 65 -5.47 -3.52 3.44
C VAL A 65 -5.67 -4.97 3.84
N THR A 66 -6.90 -5.38 4.14
CA THR A 66 -7.25 -6.75 4.57
C THR A 66 -8.02 -7.49 3.47
N ASP A 67 -8.34 -8.76 3.74
CA ASP A 67 -9.15 -9.63 2.87
C ASP A 67 -8.53 -9.82 1.47
N LEU A 68 -7.20 -9.76 1.42
CA LEU A 68 -6.43 -10.05 0.21
C LEU A 68 -6.24 -11.57 0.10
N LEU A 69 -6.34 -12.08 -1.11
CA LEU A 69 -6.04 -13.48 -1.37
C LEU A 69 -4.52 -13.69 -1.31
N PRO A 70 -4.03 -14.77 -0.68
CA PRO A 70 -2.61 -15.10 -0.68
C PRO A 70 -2.12 -15.51 -2.08
N SER A 71 -0.81 -15.34 -2.30
CA SER A 71 -0.13 -15.66 -3.56
C SER A 71 -0.71 -14.95 -4.78
N MET A 72 -1.16 -13.72 -4.61
CA MET A 72 -1.71 -12.88 -5.68
C MET A 72 -0.91 -11.57 -5.81
N THR A 73 -0.93 -10.99 -7.01
CA THR A 73 -0.40 -9.65 -7.24
C THR A 73 -1.56 -8.67 -7.33
N TYR A 74 -1.50 -7.60 -6.55
CA TYR A 74 -2.47 -6.50 -6.59
C TYR A 74 -1.80 -5.22 -7.10
N ILE A 75 -2.52 -4.49 -7.95
CA ILE A 75 -2.14 -3.14 -8.40
C ILE A 75 -2.91 -2.13 -7.58
N PHE A 76 -2.18 -1.22 -6.94
CA PHE A 76 -2.70 -0.16 -6.10
C PHE A 76 -2.47 1.19 -6.74
N ARG A 77 -3.41 2.10 -6.53
CA ARG A 77 -3.26 3.52 -6.87
C ARG A 77 -3.89 4.37 -5.79
N LEU A 78 -3.31 5.54 -5.55
CA LEU A 78 -3.72 6.45 -4.50
C LEU A 78 -4.26 7.74 -5.10
N TRP A 79 -5.39 8.21 -4.57
CA TRP A 79 -6.02 9.46 -4.92
C TRP A 79 -5.98 10.41 -3.73
N ILE A 80 -5.77 11.68 -4.00
CA ILE A 80 -5.92 12.76 -3.04
C ILE A 80 -7.40 13.19 -3.04
N MET A 81 -8.03 13.27 -1.88
CA MET A 81 -9.38 13.82 -1.74
C MET A 81 -9.27 15.29 -1.36
N GLY A 82 -9.49 16.17 -2.33
CA GLY A 82 -9.53 17.61 -2.14
C GLY A 82 -10.83 18.08 -1.47
N ALA A 83 -10.85 19.37 -1.11
CA ALA A 83 -12.02 20.00 -0.51
C ALA A 83 -13.26 19.84 -1.40
N GLY A 84 -14.39 19.47 -0.79
CA GLY A 84 -15.65 19.23 -1.52
C GLY A 84 -15.75 17.85 -2.19
N GLY A 85 -14.86 16.91 -1.88
CA GLY A 85 -14.92 15.52 -2.40
C GLY A 85 -14.36 15.36 -3.81
N LYS A 86 -13.66 16.37 -4.33
CA LYS A 86 -12.96 16.29 -5.62
C LYS A 86 -11.76 15.35 -5.49
N LEU A 87 -11.68 14.35 -6.36
CA LEU A 87 -10.52 13.47 -6.43
C LEU A 87 -9.42 14.11 -7.31
N GLU A 88 -8.21 14.19 -6.78
CA GLU A 88 -7.01 14.61 -7.51
C GLU A 88 -6.06 13.41 -7.62
N GLY A 89 -5.71 13.03 -8.85
CA GLY A 89 -4.95 11.81 -9.12
C GLY A 89 -5.42 11.07 -10.37
N PRO A 90 -5.13 9.75 -10.48
CA PRO A 90 -4.43 8.94 -9.49
C PRO A 90 -2.91 9.17 -9.49
N GLY A 91 -2.27 8.87 -8.37
CA GLY A 91 -0.82 8.63 -8.31
C GLY A 91 -0.41 7.40 -9.15
N PRO A 92 0.89 7.09 -9.22
CA PRO A 92 1.38 5.99 -10.03
C PRO A 92 0.82 4.64 -9.57
N ASP A 93 0.44 3.80 -10.53
CA ASP A 93 0.08 2.41 -10.29
C ASP A 93 1.30 1.67 -9.72
N THR A 94 1.13 1.03 -8.57
CA THR A 94 2.19 0.27 -7.89
C THR A 94 1.69 -1.15 -7.63
N ALA A 95 2.45 -2.15 -8.10
CA ALA A 95 2.12 -3.55 -7.89
C ALA A 95 2.80 -4.08 -6.62
N PHE A 96 2.06 -4.83 -5.82
CA PHE A 96 2.58 -5.55 -4.66
C PHE A 96 2.05 -6.98 -4.64
N ASP A 97 2.92 -7.91 -4.25
CA ASP A 97 2.58 -9.33 -4.13
C ASP A 97 2.20 -9.67 -2.69
N THR A 98 1.10 -10.40 -2.53
CA THR A 98 0.71 -11.04 -1.27
C THR A 98 1.34 -12.44 -1.19
N GLU A 99 2.65 -12.53 -1.37
CA GLU A 99 3.32 -13.82 -1.17
C GLU A 99 3.16 -14.27 0.29
N VAL A 100 2.85 -15.56 0.47
CA VAL A 100 2.75 -16.14 1.80
C VAL A 100 4.10 -16.01 2.47
N VAL A 101 4.17 -15.20 3.53
CA VAL A 101 5.32 -15.18 4.45
C VAL A 101 5.30 -16.47 5.29
N SER A 102 5.45 -17.63 4.65
CA SER A 102 5.84 -18.87 5.32
C SER A 102 7.35 -18.85 5.53
N CYS A 103 7.82 -17.89 6.32
CA CYS A 103 9.16 -17.91 6.90
C CYS A 103 9.07 -17.85 8.41
N THR A 104 8.28 -18.75 8.98
CA THR A 104 8.61 -19.32 10.29
C THR A 104 8.93 -20.79 10.04
N PRO A 105 10.22 -21.19 9.92
CA PRO A 105 10.57 -22.58 10.18
C PRO A 105 10.10 -22.88 11.60
N THR A 106 9.05 -23.69 11.72
CA THR A 106 8.62 -24.25 12.99
C THR A 106 9.84 -24.89 13.62
N SER A 107 10.19 -24.45 14.82
CA SER A 107 11.29 -24.94 15.64
C SER A 107 11.52 -26.46 15.50
N ARG A 108 12.44 -26.82 14.59
CA ARG A 108 13.24 -28.04 14.63
C ARG A 108 14.61 -27.66 14.08
N SER A 109 15.47 -27.29 15.02
CA SER A 109 16.93 -27.34 14.97
C SER A 109 17.55 -27.60 13.59
N VAL A 110 18.00 -26.56 12.90
CA VAL A 110 19.36 -26.48 12.35
C VAL A 110 19.77 -25.01 12.34
N CYS A 111 20.69 -24.67 13.23
CA CYS A 111 21.45 -23.43 13.21
C CYS A 111 22.40 -23.38 12.00
N CYS A 112 22.78 -22.15 11.64
CA CYS A 112 24.04 -21.75 11.01
C CYS A 112 24.18 -21.82 9.47
N GLY A 113 24.57 -20.67 8.93
CA GLY A 113 25.38 -20.51 7.72
C GLY A 113 24.94 -19.28 6.93
N VAL A 114 25.64 -18.14 6.90
CA VAL A 114 27.05 -17.86 7.17
C VAL A 114 27.18 -16.38 7.56
N CYS A 115 27.74 -16.11 8.73
CA CYS A 115 28.41 -14.84 8.97
C CYS A 115 29.70 -14.82 8.14
N VAL A 116 29.81 -13.80 7.29
CA VAL A 116 31.01 -13.11 6.78
C VAL A 116 32.31 -13.92 6.68
N VAL A 117 32.78 -14.04 5.44
CA VAL A 117 34.12 -14.51 5.08
C VAL A 117 35.14 -13.40 5.37
N SER A 118 36.07 -13.62 6.31
CA SER A 118 37.47 -13.12 6.33
C SER A 118 38.22 -13.68 7.54
#